data_AF-A0A2M8L1W2-F1
#
_entry.id   AF-A0A2M8L1W2-F1
#
_cell.length_a   1.000
_cell.length_b   1.000
_cell.length_c   1.000
_cell.angle_alpha   90.00
_cell.angle_beta   90.00
_cell.angle_gamma   90.00
#
_symmetry.space_group_name_H-M   'P 1'
#
loop_
_entity.id
_entity.type
_entity.pdbx_description
1 polymer ?
#
loop_
_entity_poly.entity_id
_entity_poly.type
_entity_poly.pdbx_seq_one_letter_code
_entity_poly.pdbx_strand_id
1 'polypeptide(L)'
;IAKLFDVGIPAINKHLKNIFESGELQEGSVISKMEITATDGKNYNTNFYNLDAIISVGYRVNSATATRFRIWATERLKEYIIKGFTMDDERLKTPNYSFGQDYFEEQLARIADIRSSERRFYQKITDIYAQCSVDYDKNSVEAQHFFATVQNKLHFAISGYTAAEIISSRVDNAKPNIGLTSWKNSPQGAIRKTDVIVAKNYLDKEELWGLNNIVEQYLIFAESQAKRKKAMFMSDWDKKLSEFLKLNDRDILKDMGKVSHAVAEALALEEYEKYRIGQDKNYISDFDEEVKKIKTNVKI
;
A
#
# COMPACT_ATOMS: atom_id res chain seq x y z
N ILE A 1 -7.33 -9.83 22.47
CA ILE A 1 -5.97 -10.41 22.63
C ILE A 1 -5.55 -11.22 21.40
N ALA A 2 -6.25 -12.30 21.03
CA ALA A 2 -5.94 -13.14 19.86
C ALA A 2 -5.66 -12.33 18.58
N LYS A 3 -6.60 -11.45 18.21
CA LYS A 3 -6.44 -10.54 17.06
C LYS A 3 -5.25 -9.58 17.19
N LEU A 4 -4.93 -9.10 18.40
CA LEU A 4 -3.83 -8.16 18.64
C LEU A 4 -2.48 -8.81 18.34
N PHE A 5 -2.30 -10.06 18.76
CA PHE A 5 -1.04 -10.78 18.55
C PHE A 5 -1.05 -11.67 17.31
N ASP A 6 -2.09 -11.61 16.48
CA ASP A 6 -2.27 -12.46 15.30
C ASP A 6 -2.10 -13.97 15.58
N VAL A 7 -2.73 -14.44 16.67
CA VAL A 7 -2.68 -15.86 17.07
C VAL A 7 -4.08 -16.36 17.43
N GLY A 8 -4.33 -17.64 17.14
CA GLY A 8 -5.61 -18.28 17.43
C GLY A 8 -6.02 -18.22 18.91
N ILE A 9 -7.32 -18.10 19.15
CA ILE A 9 -7.94 -18.06 20.49
C ILE A 9 -7.49 -19.22 21.39
N PRO A 10 -7.37 -20.49 20.92
CA PRO A 10 -6.96 -21.60 21.78
C PRO A 10 -5.57 -21.41 22.39
N ALA A 11 -4.62 -20.84 21.65
CA ALA A 11 -3.27 -20.59 22.14
C ALA A 11 -3.26 -19.49 23.20
N ILE A 12 -4.04 -18.42 23.00
CA ILE A 12 -4.20 -17.36 24.01
C ILE A 12 -4.79 -17.92 25.31
N ASN A 13 -5.84 -18.73 25.21
CA ASN A 13 -6.46 -19.37 26.38
C ASN A 13 -5.47 -20.28 27.12
N LYS A 14 -4.63 -21.03 26.38
CA LYS A 14 -3.57 -21.85 26.96
C LYS A 14 -2.55 -21.00 27.73
N HIS A 15 -2.10 -19.88 27.15
CA HIS A 15 -1.15 -18.99 27.83
C HIS A 15 -1.74 -18.35 29.09
N LEU A 16 -2.99 -17.86 29.02
CA LEU A 16 -3.68 -17.29 30.18
C LEU A 16 -3.82 -18.30 31.32
N LYS A 17 -4.22 -19.54 31.00
CA LYS A 17 -4.29 -20.62 31.99
C LYS A 17 -2.95 -20.85 32.68
N ASN A 18 -1.86 -20.97 31.92
CA ASN A 18 -0.52 -21.17 32.48
C ASN A 18 -0.06 -19.98 33.35
N ILE A 19 -0.40 -18.75 32.97
CA ILE A 19 -0.08 -17.54 33.73
C ILE A 19 -0.74 -17.61 35.11
N PHE A 20 -2.03 -17.97 35.17
CA PHE A 20 -2.75 -18.11 36.44
C PHE A 20 -2.27 -19.29 37.28
N GLU A 21 -1.99 -20.45 36.66
CA GLU A 21 -1.45 -21.61 37.36
C GLU A 21 -0.06 -21.35 37.96
N SER A 22 0.77 -20.54 37.29
CA SER A 22 2.08 -20.14 37.80
C SER A 22 2.03 -19.07 38.91
N GLY A 23 0.88 -18.46 39.14
CA GLY A 23 0.71 -17.38 40.12
C GLY A 23 1.31 -16.03 39.70
N GLU A 24 1.71 -15.86 38.43
CA GLU A 24 2.21 -14.58 37.91
C GLU A 24 1.14 -13.48 37.94
N LEU A 25 -0.11 -13.85 37.65
CA LEU A 25 -1.27 -12.97 37.79
C LEU A 25 -2.37 -13.69 38.58
N GLN A 26 -3.14 -12.92 39.35
CA GLN A 26 -4.35 -13.42 39.99
C GLN A 26 -5.54 -13.24 39.05
N GLU A 27 -6.25 -14.33 38.75
CA GLU A 27 -7.35 -14.32 37.77
C GLU A 27 -8.42 -13.27 38.10
N GLY A 28 -8.79 -13.12 39.37
CA GLY A 28 -9.80 -12.16 39.83
C GLY A 28 -9.38 -10.69 39.76
N SER A 29 -8.09 -10.37 39.64
CA SER A 29 -7.60 -8.99 39.55
C SER A 29 -7.45 -8.49 38.11
N VAL A 30 -7.41 -9.41 37.14
CA VAL A 30 -7.16 -9.10 35.73
C VAL A 30 -8.30 -9.48 34.80
N ILE A 31 -9.33 -10.16 35.29
CA ILE A 31 -10.52 -10.54 34.54
C ILE A 31 -11.77 -9.81 35.07
N SER A 32 -12.52 -9.20 34.15
CA SER A 32 -13.90 -8.80 34.37
C SER A 32 -14.84 -9.66 33.53
N LYS A 33 -15.86 -10.26 34.15
CA LYS A 33 -16.90 -11.00 33.41
C LYS A 33 -18.00 -10.01 33.04
N MET A 34 -18.17 -9.77 31.73
CA MET A 34 -19.23 -8.91 31.22
C MET A 34 -20.23 -9.73 30.42
N GLU A 35 -21.50 -9.43 30.60
CA GLU A 35 -22.57 -9.96 29.77
C GLU A 35 -22.58 -9.20 28.45
N ILE A 36 -22.35 -9.89 27.33
CA ILE A 36 -22.49 -9.32 25.99
C ILE A 36 -23.60 -10.07 25.28
N THR A 37 -24.59 -9.35 24.76
CA THR A 37 -25.59 -9.91 23.85
C THR A 37 -24.96 -10.04 22.46
N ALA A 38 -24.80 -11.26 21.95
CA ALA A 38 -24.30 -11.44 20.59
C ALA A 38 -25.42 -11.23 19.55
N THR A 39 -25.05 -11.21 18.28
CA THR A 39 -25.96 -10.97 17.13
C THR A 39 -27.06 -12.02 16.98
N ASP A 40 -26.99 -13.13 17.72
CA ASP A 40 -28.00 -14.19 17.78
C ASP A 40 -29.04 -13.98 18.91
N GLY A 41 -28.96 -12.85 19.63
CA GLY A 41 -29.87 -12.51 20.73
C GLY A 41 -29.58 -13.24 22.04
N LYS A 42 -28.48 -14.01 22.13
CA LYS A 42 -28.09 -14.72 23.35
C LYS A 42 -27.06 -13.92 24.14
N ASN A 43 -27.19 -13.97 25.47
CA ASN A 43 -26.21 -13.41 26.38
C ASN A 43 -25.07 -14.39 26.60
N TYR A 44 -23.86 -13.97 26.27
CA TYR A 44 -22.63 -14.71 26.54
C TYR A 44 -21.84 -14.01 27.64
N ASN A 45 -21.43 -14.78 28.64
CA ASN A 45 -20.44 -14.33 29.60
C ASN A 45 -19.07 -14.27 28.91
N THR A 46 -18.57 -13.05 28.69
CA THR A 46 -17.28 -12.82 28.03
C THR A 46 -16.30 -12.26 29.04
N ASN A 47 -15.10 -12.85 29.08
CA ASN A 47 -14.01 -12.38 29.93
C ASN A 47 -13.28 -11.21 29.24
N PHE A 48 -13.23 -10.06 29.92
CA PHE A 48 -12.40 -8.93 29.58
C PHE A 48 -11.13 -8.96 30.41
N TYR A 49 -9.99 -8.89 29.72
CA TYR A 49 -8.67 -8.95 30.33
C TYR A 49 -8.04 -7.55 30.36
N ASN A 50 -7.45 -7.20 31.51
CA ASN A 50 -6.77 -5.92 31.67
C ASN A 50 -5.39 -5.90 30.95
N LEU A 51 -4.67 -4.78 31.08
CA LEU A 51 -3.37 -4.60 30.44
C LEU A 51 -2.31 -5.61 30.90
N ASP A 52 -2.28 -5.97 32.19
CA ASP A 52 -1.28 -6.90 32.74
C ASP A 52 -1.40 -8.29 32.10
N ALA A 53 -2.63 -8.76 31.90
CA ALA A 53 -2.90 -10.01 31.19
C ALA A 53 -2.46 -9.93 29.72
N ILE A 54 -2.68 -8.79 29.06
CA ILE A 54 -2.25 -8.58 27.67
C ILE A 54 -0.72 -8.62 27.56
N ILE A 55 -0.02 -7.92 28.46
CA ILE A 55 1.45 -7.87 28.52
C ILE A 55 2.01 -9.28 28.75
N SER A 56 1.49 -9.98 29.76
CA SER A 56 1.97 -11.32 30.16
C SER A 56 1.80 -12.36 29.05
N VAL A 57 0.68 -12.27 28.29
CA VAL A 57 0.46 -13.09 27.10
C VAL A 57 1.42 -12.68 25.97
N GLY A 58 1.63 -11.39 25.74
CA GLY A 58 2.52 -10.88 24.68
C GLY A 58 3.96 -11.41 24.78
N TYR A 59 4.46 -11.65 26.00
CA TYR A 59 5.78 -12.26 26.20
C TYR A 59 5.85 -13.75 25.84
N ARG A 60 4.72 -14.47 25.82
CA ARG A 60 4.66 -15.93 25.64
C ARG A 60 4.21 -16.38 24.25
N VAL A 61 3.54 -15.48 23.52
CA VAL A 61 3.02 -15.77 22.20
C VAL A 61 4.13 -15.73 21.15
N ASN A 62 4.15 -16.72 20.26
CA ASN A 62 5.07 -16.76 19.13
C ASN A 62 4.38 -16.22 17.86
N SER A 63 4.51 -14.91 17.61
CA SER A 63 4.07 -14.24 16.38
C SER A 63 4.97 -13.05 16.05
N ALA A 64 4.91 -12.56 14.81
CA ALA A 64 5.65 -11.38 14.39
C ALA A 64 5.29 -10.16 15.27
N THR A 65 4.01 -9.94 15.55
CA THR A 65 3.55 -8.84 16.41
C THR A 65 4.03 -8.99 17.85
N ALA A 66 4.00 -10.20 18.40
CA ALA A 66 4.52 -10.47 19.73
C ALA A 66 6.05 -10.27 19.82
N THR A 67 6.78 -10.62 18.75
CA THR A 67 8.22 -10.34 18.65
C THR A 67 8.51 -8.84 18.63
N ARG A 68 7.77 -8.05 17.86
CA ARG A 68 7.90 -6.58 17.86
C ARG A 68 7.56 -5.98 19.22
N PHE A 69 6.49 -6.46 19.86
CA PHE A 69 6.14 -6.09 21.23
C PHE A 69 7.30 -6.33 22.20
N ARG A 70 7.94 -7.51 22.14
CA ARG A 70 9.10 -7.83 22.99
C ARG A 70 10.33 -6.98 22.67
N ILE A 71 10.62 -6.70 21.41
CA ILE A 71 11.71 -5.80 21.01
C ILE A 71 11.48 -4.42 21.65
N TRP A 72 10.30 -3.83 21.43
CA TRP A 72 9.93 -2.54 22.01
C TRP A 72 9.99 -2.54 23.54
N ALA A 73 9.42 -3.55 24.19
CA ALA A 73 9.39 -3.61 25.65
C ALA A 73 10.81 -3.78 26.23
N THR A 74 11.67 -4.56 25.57
CA THR A 74 13.08 -4.73 25.94
C THR A 74 13.86 -3.42 25.78
N GLU A 75 13.59 -2.64 24.73
CA GLU A 75 14.19 -1.31 24.56
C GLU A 75 13.82 -0.36 25.70
N ARG A 76 12.52 -0.28 26.05
CA ARG A 76 12.05 0.57 27.16
C ARG A 76 12.63 0.12 28.50
N LEU A 77 12.66 -1.19 28.75
CA LEU A 77 13.25 -1.74 29.97
C LEU A 77 14.75 -1.45 30.04
N LYS A 78 15.48 -1.63 28.94
CA LYS A 78 16.91 -1.31 28.84
C LYS A 78 17.17 0.17 29.09
N GLU A 79 16.35 1.05 28.52
CA GLU A 79 16.42 2.49 28.74
C GLU A 79 16.22 2.83 30.21
N TYR A 80 15.19 2.26 30.85
CA TYR A 80 14.94 2.44 32.27
C TYR A 80 16.11 1.95 33.14
N ILE A 81 16.67 0.78 32.84
CA ILE A 81 17.81 0.22 33.59
C ILE A 81 19.06 1.10 33.45
N ILE A 82 19.32 1.66 32.28
CA ILE A 82 20.53 2.46 32.02
C ILE A 82 20.38 3.91 32.54
N LYS A 83 19.23 4.54 32.30
CA LYS A 83 19.01 5.98 32.59
C LYS A 83 18.27 6.24 33.90
N GLY A 84 17.63 5.22 34.49
CA GLY A 84 16.76 5.35 35.65
C GLY A 84 15.32 5.81 35.33
N PHE A 85 15.02 6.08 34.07
CA PHE A 85 13.68 6.47 33.61
C PHE A 85 13.47 6.05 32.15
N THR A 86 12.20 5.93 31.75
CA THR A 86 11.77 5.79 30.35
C THR A 86 10.80 6.93 30.07
N MET A 87 10.97 7.63 28.93
CA MET A 87 10.14 8.78 28.57
C MET A 87 9.61 8.61 27.15
N ASP A 88 8.33 8.89 26.97
CA ASP A 88 7.68 8.92 25.66
C ASP A 88 7.64 10.38 25.18
N ASP A 89 8.73 10.81 24.55
CA ASP A 89 8.93 12.21 24.12
C ASP A 89 7.84 12.68 23.17
N GLU A 90 7.35 11.81 22.28
CA GLU A 90 6.29 12.13 21.32
C GLU A 90 4.95 12.34 22.02
N ARG A 91 4.63 11.49 23.00
CA ARG A 91 3.43 11.65 23.82
C ARG A 91 3.48 12.91 24.70
N LEU A 92 4.66 13.33 25.13
CA LEU A 92 4.82 14.56 25.92
C LEU A 92 4.72 15.83 25.08
N LYS A 93 5.20 15.80 23.83
CA LYS A 93 4.97 16.89 22.87
C LYS A 93 3.49 17.06 22.51
N THR A 94 2.70 16.00 22.66
CA THR A 94 1.27 15.97 22.29
C THR A 94 0.41 15.52 23.48
N PRO A 95 0.14 16.40 24.47
CA PRO A 95 -0.48 16.03 25.76
C PRO A 95 -1.89 15.43 25.64
N ASN A 96 -2.58 15.70 24.54
CA ASN A 96 -3.93 15.20 24.26
C ASN A 96 -3.97 13.78 23.67
N TYR A 97 -2.85 13.04 23.70
CA TYR A 97 -2.73 11.65 23.24
C TYR A 97 -3.70 10.69 23.96
N SER A 98 -4.98 10.79 23.58
CA SER A 98 -6.03 9.86 23.95
C SER A 98 -5.83 8.62 23.09
N PHE A 99 -5.45 7.52 23.74
CA PHE A 99 -5.13 6.26 23.08
C PHE A 99 -6.22 5.89 22.06
N GLY A 100 -5.86 5.95 20.78
CA GLY A 100 -6.73 5.61 19.65
C GLY A 100 -7.43 6.77 18.95
N GLN A 101 -7.73 7.90 19.60
CA GLN A 101 -8.44 9.00 18.93
C GLN A 101 -7.50 9.77 17.98
N ASP A 102 -6.35 10.18 18.51
CA ASP A 102 -5.29 10.86 17.74
C ASP A 102 -4.70 9.96 16.66
N TYR A 103 -4.61 8.64 16.91
CA TYR A 103 -4.16 7.68 15.89
C TYR A 103 -5.08 7.69 14.66
N PHE A 104 -6.40 7.67 14.85
CA PHE A 104 -7.32 7.67 13.70
C PHE A 104 -7.45 9.05 13.06
N GLU A 105 -7.26 10.14 13.81
CA GLU A 105 -7.19 11.50 13.26
C GLU A 105 -5.92 11.69 12.42
N GLU A 106 -4.77 11.24 12.90
CA GLU A 106 -3.51 11.23 12.14
C GLU A 106 -3.62 10.34 10.89
N GLN A 107 -4.25 9.17 11.00
CA GLN A 107 -4.54 8.31 9.85
C GLN A 107 -5.42 9.01 8.82
N LEU A 108 -6.43 9.75 9.25
CA LEU A 108 -7.28 10.53 8.34
C LEU A 108 -6.50 11.66 7.68
N ALA A 109 -5.62 12.35 8.41
CA ALA A 109 -4.74 13.36 7.84
C ALA A 109 -3.80 12.77 6.78
N ARG A 110 -3.13 11.65 7.09
CA ARG A 110 -2.27 10.92 6.14
C ARG A 110 -3.04 10.51 4.87
N ILE A 111 -4.26 9.99 5.00
CA ILE A 111 -5.10 9.62 3.85
C ILE A 111 -5.48 10.85 3.02
N ALA A 112 -5.79 11.98 3.67
CA ALA A 112 -6.08 13.24 2.98
C ALA A 112 -4.86 13.75 2.18
N ASP A 113 -3.67 13.68 2.77
CA ASP A 113 -2.40 14.04 2.10
C ASP A 113 -2.12 13.12 0.91
N ILE A 114 -2.34 11.82 1.05
CA ILE A 114 -2.18 10.86 -0.06
C ILE A 114 -3.17 11.19 -1.19
N ARG A 115 -4.43 11.48 -0.86
CA ARG A 115 -5.47 11.80 -1.85
C ARG A 115 -5.13 13.09 -2.61
N SER A 116 -4.71 14.14 -1.90
CA SER A 116 -4.37 15.44 -2.50
C SER A 116 -3.06 15.42 -3.31
N SER A 117 -2.19 14.43 -3.09
CA SER A 117 -0.93 14.31 -3.82
C SER A 117 -1.11 14.03 -5.33
N GLU A 118 -0.22 14.60 -6.15
CA GLU A 118 -0.11 14.29 -7.59
C GLU A 118 0.67 12.99 -7.86
N ARG A 119 0.90 12.17 -6.83
CA ARG A 119 1.65 10.92 -6.94
C ARG A 119 0.96 9.94 -7.88
N ARG A 120 1.75 9.01 -8.45
CA ARG A 120 1.24 7.97 -9.34
C ARG A 120 0.20 7.11 -8.60
N PHE A 121 -0.78 6.58 -9.33
CA PHE A 121 -1.88 5.78 -8.78
C PHE A 121 -1.42 4.64 -7.87
N TYR A 122 -0.46 3.84 -8.31
CA TYR A 122 0.10 2.73 -7.52
C TYR A 122 0.80 3.23 -6.26
N GLN A 123 1.45 4.40 -6.33
CA GLN A 123 2.14 4.99 -5.18
C GLN A 123 1.15 5.37 -4.08
N LYS A 124 -0.05 5.85 -4.42
CA LYS A 124 -1.09 6.14 -3.43
C LYS A 124 -1.53 4.87 -2.68
N ILE A 125 -1.68 3.75 -3.38
CA ILE A 125 -2.00 2.46 -2.74
C ILE A 125 -0.85 1.98 -1.84
N THR A 126 0.40 2.10 -2.30
CA THR A 126 1.57 1.74 -1.47
C THR A 126 1.74 2.67 -0.28
N ASP A 127 1.39 3.94 -0.43
CA ASP A 127 1.42 4.93 0.65
C ASP A 127 0.38 4.59 1.73
N ILE A 128 -0.84 4.19 1.36
CA ILE A 128 -1.83 3.66 2.33
C ILE A 128 -1.26 2.42 3.03
N TYR A 129 -0.73 1.46 2.27
CA TYR A 129 -0.17 0.24 2.85
C TYR A 129 0.94 0.55 3.87
N ALA A 130 1.86 1.46 3.54
CA ALA A 130 2.99 1.79 4.41
C ALA A 130 2.58 2.68 5.60
N GLN A 131 1.80 3.72 5.35
CA GLN A 131 1.47 4.74 6.36
C GLN A 131 0.29 4.34 7.23
N CYS A 132 -0.59 3.47 6.74
CA CYS A 132 -1.84 3.11 7.41
C CYS A 132 -1.90 1.66 7.92
N SER A 133 -0.80 0.89 7.83
CA SER A 133 -0.67 -0.40 8.52
C SER A 133 -0.12 -0.20 9.93
N VAL A 134 -0.80 -0.78 10.92
CA VAL A 134 -0.34 -0.77 12.32
C VAL A 134 1.00 -1.47 12.49
N ASP A 135 1.22 -2.52 11.72
CA ASP A 135 2.39 -3.40 11.75
C ASP A 135 3.27 -3.22 10.52
N TYR A 136 3.32 -2.03 9.93
CA TYR A 136 4.23 -1.81 8.80
C TYR A 136 5.69 -2.10 9.19
N ASP A 137 6.37 -2.91 8.38
CA ASP A 137 7.82 -3.08 8.44
C ASP A 137 8.35 -3.16 7.01
N LYS A 138 9.16 -2.17 6.62
CA LYS A 138 9.76 -2.08 5.27
C LYS A 138 10.67 -3.27 4.92
N ASN A 139 11.20 -3.96 5.93
CA ASN A 139 12.11 -5.10 5.75
C ASN A 139 11.35 -6.44 5.77
N SER A 140 10.05 -6.44 6.04
CA SER A 140 9.24 -7.64 6.05
C SER A 140 9.07 -8.25 4.66
N VAL A 141 8.96 -9.57 4.59
CA VAL A 141 8.72 -10.31 3.34
C VAL A 141 7.38 -9.89 2.75
N GLU A 142 6.39 -9.64 3.60
CA GLU A 142 5.05 -9.19 3.24
C GLU A 142 5.09 -7.84 2.53
N ALA A 143 5.81 -6.85 3.05
CA ALA A 143 5.95 -5.53 2.43
C ALA A 143 6.68 -5.60 1.08
N GLN A 144 7.77 -6.37 1.01
CA GLN A 144 8.52 -6.57 -0.24
C GLN A 144 7.64 -7.23 -1.31
N HIS A 145 6.89 -8.27 -0.94
CA HIS A 145 5.96 -8.95 -1.83
C HIS A 145 4.83 -8.03 -2.29
N PHE A 146 4.24 -7.24 -1.39
CA PHE A 146 3.19 -6.29 -1.74
C PHE A 146 3.69 -5.26 -2.76
N PHE A 147 4.83 -4.62 -2.51
CA PHE A 147 5.39 -3.61 -3.43
C PHE A 147 5.80 -4.21 -4.79
N ALA A 148 6.29 -5.45 -4.81
CA ALA A 148 6.64 -6.13 -6.06
C ALA A 148 5.40 -6.49 -6.90
N THR A 149 4.25 -6.73 -6.29
CA THR A 149 3.08 -7.30 -6.98
C THR A 149 1.95 -6.31 -7.24
N VAL A 150 1.81 -5.25 -6.44
CA VAL A 150 0.68 -4.31 -6.50
C VAL A 150 0.46 -3.71 -7.89
N GLN A 151 1.54 -3.34 -8.59
CA GLN A 151 1.45 -2.75 -9.92
C GLN A 151 0.88 -3.75 -10.94
N ASN A 152 1.37 -4.99 -10.92
CA ASN A 152 0.87 -6.04 -11.82
C ASN A 152 -0.58 -6.44 -11.49
N LYS A 153 -0.96 -6.51 -10.20
CA LYS A 153 -2.35 -6.74 -9.80
C LYS A 153 -3.30 -5.71 -10.40
N LEU A 154 -2.93 -4.43 -10.34
CA LEU A 154 -3.76 -3.32 -10.85
C LEU A 154 -3.81 -3.29 -12.39
N HIS A 155 -2.67 -3.46 -13.07
CA HIS A 155 -2.65 -3.53 -14.52
C HIS A 155 -3.48 -4.70 -15.06
N PHE A 156 -3.34 -5.88 -14.44
CA PHE A 156 -4.06 -7.08 -14.86
C PHE A 156 -5.56 -6.93 -14.63
N ALA A 157 -5.99 -6.39 -13.49
CA ALA A 157 -7.41 -6.15 -13.22
C ALA A 157 -8.08 -5.22 -14.23
N ILE A 158 -7.32 -4.27 -14.81
CA ILE A 158 -7.86 -3.31 -15.76
C ILE A 158 -7.79 -3.80 -17.20
N SER A 159 -6.68 -4.44 -17.59
CA SER A 159 -6.37 -4.75 -18.98
C SER A 159 -6.36 -6.24 -19.33
N GLY A 160 -6.38 -7.12 -18.33
CA GLY A 160 -6.13 -8.56 -18.49
C GLY A 160 -4.65 -8.92 -18.70
N TYR A 161 -3.73 -7.94 -18.60
CA TYR A 161 -2.31 -8.11 -18.84
C TYR A 161 -1.47 -7.54 -17.70
N THR A 162 -0.34 -8.17 -17.39
CA THR A 162 0.70 -7.61 -16.53
C THR A 162 1.38 -6.42 -17.19
N ALA A 163 2.15 -5.63 -16.44
CA ALA A 163 2.88 -4.48 -16.99
C ALA A 163 3.78 -4.86 -18.17
N ALA A 164 4.49 -5.99 -18.07
CA ALA A 164 5.38 -6.50 -19.12
C ALA A 164 4.60 -6.93 -20.37
N GLU A 165 3.45 -7.57 -20.19
CA GLU A 165 2.58 -8.00 -21.30
C GLU A 165 1.91 -6.83 -22.01
N ILE A 166 1.48 -5.80 -21.27
CA ILE A 166 0.95 -4.55 -21.85
C ILE A 166 2.00 -3.94 -22.78
N ILE A 167 3.23 -3.75 -22.28
CA ILE A 167 4.32 -3.17 -23.08
C ILE A 167 4.56 -4.05 -24.31
N SER A 168 4.78 -5.34 -24.12
CA SER A 168 5.18 -6.26 -25.19
C SER A 168 4.12 -6.44 -26.28
N SER A 169 2.84 -6.37 -25.92
CA SER A 169 1.74 -6.53 -26.87
C SER A 169 1.38 -5.25 -27.61
N ARG A 170 1.68 -4.08 -27.05
CA ARG A 170 1.21 -2.79 -27.58
C ARG A 170 2.30 -2.00 -28.28
N VAL A 171 3.57 -2.15 -27.87
CA VAL A 171 4.70 -1.44 -28.46
C VAL A 171 4.90 -1.84 -29.91
N ASP A 172 4.92 -0.85 -30.80
CA ASP A 172 5.03 -1.06 -32.25
C ASP A 172 5.47 0.23 -32.94
N ASN A 173 6.65 0.23 -33.55
CA ASN A 173 7.20 1.39 -34.25
C ASN A 173 6.35 1.86 -35.45
N ALA A 174 5.52 0.99 -36.01
CA ALA A 174 4.65 1.31 -37.14
C ALA A 174 3.37 2.05 -36.70
N LYS A 175 3.02 1.99 -35.41
CA LYS A 175 1.87 2.72 -34.86
C LYS A 175 2.22 4.17 -34.57
N PRO A 176 1.23 5.09 -34.63
CA PRO A 176 1.40 6.44 -34.11
C PRO A 176 1.94 6.40 -32.68
N ASN A 177 2.91 7.26 -32.38
CA ASN A 177 3.51 7.39 -31.04
C ASN A 177 4.01 6.07 -30.45
N ILE A 178 4.51 5.13 -31.28
CA ILE A 178 4.97 3.79 -30.88
C ILE A 178 3.92 2.97 -30.08
N GLY A 179 2.63 3.28 -30.24
CA GLY A 179 1.53 2.68 -29.49
C GLY A 179 1.24 3.33 -28.13
N LEU A 180 1.95 4.39 -27.75
CA LEU A 180 1.70 5.14 -26.52
C LEU A 180 0.45 6.02 -26.68
N THR A 181 -0.34 6.08 -25.61
CA THR A 181 -1.50 6.96 -25.44
C THR A 181 -1.16 8.21 -24.62
N SER A 182 -0.13 8.13 -23.76
CA SER A 182 0.36 9.24 -22.94
C SER A 182 1.85 9.08 -22.66
N TRP A 183 2.57 10.19 -22.43
CA TRP A 183 3.99 10.21 -22.07
C TRP A 183 4.32 11.57 -21.42
N LYS A 184 5.55 11.75 -20.91
CA LYS A 184 5.89 12.92 -20.08
C LYS A 184 5.53 14.28 -20.69
N ASN A 185 5.67 14.42 -22.01
CA ASN A 185 5.41 15.67 -22.74
C ASN A 185 4.28 15.51 -23.78
N SER A 186 3.38 14.56 -23.56
CA SER A 186 2.23 14.35 -24.43
C SER A 186 1.23 15.51 -24.37
N PRO A 187 0.53 15.86 -25.47
CA PRO A 187 0.69 15.33 -26.83
C PRO A 187 1.83 15.98 -27.64
N GLN A 188 2.33 17.17 -27.26
CA GLN A 188 3.19 18.00 -28.11
C GLN A 188 4.71 17.88 -27.83
N GLY A 189 5.20 16.69 -27.48
CA GLY A 189 6.62 16.52 -27.16
C GLY A 189 7.20 15.19 -27.59
N ALA A 190 8.52 15.17 -27.78
CA ALA A 190 9.25 13.99 -28.18
C ALA A 190 9.12 12.85 -27.14
N ILE A 191 8.91 11.63 -27.64
CA ILE A 191 8.90 10.41 -26.84
C ILE A 191 10.34 10.07 -26.45
N ARG A 192 10.55 9.73 -25.18
CA ARG A 192 11.85 9.36 -24.61
C ARG A 192 11.92 7.86 -24.39
N LYS A 193 13.14 7.32 -24.31
CA LYS A 193 13.39 5.92 -23.90
C LYS A 193 12.67 5.54 -22.60
N THR A 194 12.64 6.46 -21.64
CA THR A 194 11.98 6.21 -20.35
C THR A 194 10.46 6.13 -20.45
N ASP A 195 9.86 6.64 -21.52
CA ASP A 195 8.40 6.63 -21.70
C ASP A 195 7.92 5.27 -22.23
N VAL A 196 8.71 4.58 -23.05
CA VAL A 196 8.32 3.30 -23.69
C VAL A 196 8.40 2.09 -22.73
N ILE A 197 9.10 2.23 -21.61
CA ILE A 197 9.20 1.16 -20.60
C ILE A 197 8.11 1.27 -19.52
N VAL A 198 7.20 2.23 -19.64
CA VAL A 198 6.15 2.48 -18.64
C VAL A 198 4.82 1.95 -19.17
N ALA A 199 4.36 0.82 -18.63
CA ALA A 199 3.10 0.18 -19.06
C ALA A 199 1.87 1.11 -19.03
N LYS A 200 1.78 2.01 -18.04
CA LYS A 200 0.72 3.02 -17.95
C LYS A 200 0.57 3.84 -19.24
N ASN A 201 1.68 4.15 -19.90
CA ASN A 201 1.71 5.01 -21.07
C ASN A 201 1.06 4.36 -22.30
N TYR A 202 0.77 3.06 -22.25
CA TYR A 202 0.06 2.31 -23.28
C TYR A 202 -1.42 2.06 -22.97
N LEU A 203 -1.91 2.52 -21.81
CA LEU A 203 -3.30 2.30 -21.39
C LEU A 203 -4.25 3.24 -22.14
N ASP A 204 -5.37 2.74 -22.61
CA ASP A 204 -6.38 3.59 -23.24
C ASP A 204 -7.17 4.42 -22.20
N LYS A 205 -8.12 5.23 -22.68
CA LYS A 205 -8.91 6.12 -21.83
C LYS A 205 -9.81 5.36 -20.85
N GLU A 206 -10.40 4.24 -21.27
CA GLU A 206 -11.27 3.40 -20.43
C GLU A 206 -10.44 2.71 -19.34
N GLU A 207 -9.27 2.19 -19.70
CA GLU A 207 -8.33 1.56 -18.79
C GLU A 207 -7.76 2.54 -17.76
N LEU A 208 -7.35 3.73 -18.21
CA LEU A 208 -6.89 4.79 -17.30
C LEU A 208 -8.02 5.23 -16.35
N TRP A 209 -9.24 5.38 -16.86
CA TRP A 209 -10.39 5.67 -16.01
C TRP A 209 -10.63 4.56 -14.98
N GLY A 210 -10.57 3.30 -15.39
CA GLY A 210 -10.72 2.14 -14.51
C GLY A 210 -9.65 2.11 -13.41
N LEU A 211 -8.39 2.37 -13.77
CA LEU A 211 -7.29 2.43 -12.82
C LEU A 211 -7.52 3.54 -11.78
N ASN A 212 -7.91 4.74 -12.23
CA ASN A 212 -8.22 5.86 -11.36
C ASN A 212 -9.36 5.52 -10.40
N ASN A 213 -10.42 4.90 -10.93
CA ASN A 213 -11.58 4.52 -10.16
C ASN A 213 -11.22 3.52 -9.05
N ILE A 214 -10.41 2.49 -9.34
CA ILE A 214 -9.95 1.53 -8.33
C ILE A 214 -9.17 2.24 -7.21
N VAL A 215 -8.25 3.14 -7.57
CA VAL A 215 -7.44 3.86 -6.58
C VAL A 215 -8.29 4.77 -5.70
N GLU A 216 -9.24 5.51 -6.28
CA GLU A 216 -10.15 6.37 -5.52
C GLU A 216 -11.05 5.56 -4.58
N GLN A 217 -11.61 4.46 -5.06
CA GLN A 217 -12.42 3.59 -4.20
C GLN A 217 -11.59 2.98 -3.06
N TYR A 218 -10.33 2.62 -3.32
CA TYR A 218 -9.42 2.10 -2.29
C TYR A 218 -9.06 3.17 -1.24
N LEU A 219 -8.86 4.43 -1.65
CA LEU A 219 -8.69 5.58 -0.75
C LEU A 219 -9.93 5.81 0.11
N ILE A 220 -11.13 5.79 -0.48
CA ILE A 220 -12.41 5.92 0.25
C ILE A 220 -12.57 4.77 1.26
N PHE A 221 -12.21 3.55 0.86
CA PHE A 221 -12.24 2.41 1.76
C PHE A 221 -11.30 2.60 2.95
N ALA A 222 -10.07 3.07 2.72
CA ALA A 222 -9.10 3.35 3.77
C ALA A 222 -9.61 4.40 4.75
N GLU A 223 -10.16 5.50 4.23
CA GLU A 223 -10.77 6.57 5.02
C GLU A 223 -11.94 6.03 5.87
N SER A 224 -12.76 5.16 5.30
CA SER A 224 -13.87 4.49 5.99
C SER A 224 -13.40 3.57 7.12
N GLN A 225 -12.25 2.89 6.98
CA GLN A 225 -11.69 2.09 8.08
C GLN A 225 -11.23 3.01 9.22
N ALA A 226 -10.53 4.10 8.89
CA ALA A 226 -10.06 5.07 9.86
C ALA A 226 -11.21 5.76 10.62
N LYS A 227 -12.24 6.26 9.91
CA LYS A 227 -13.45 6.86 10.52
C LYS A 227 -14.19 5.90 11.45
N ARG A 228 -14.20 4.62 11.14
CA ARG A 228 -14.80 3.56 11.98
C ARG A 228 -13.88 3.08 13.10
N LYS A 229 -12.75 3.74 13.31
CA LYS A 229 -11.75 3.36 14.31
C LYS A 229 -11.31 1.91 14.20
N LYS A 230 -11.21 1.41 12.96
CA LYS A 230 -10.77 0.04 12.67
C LYS A 230 -9.31 0.04 12.26
N ALA A 231 -8.48 -0.46 13.16
CA ALA A 231 -7.06 -0.74 12.90
C ALA A 231 -6.92 -1.79 11.78
N MET A 232 -5.99 -1.52 10.86
CA MET A 232 -5.69 -2.35 9.69
C MET A 232 -4.22 -2.77 9.74
N PHE A 233 -3.96 -4.04 9.46
CA PHE A 233 -2.62 -4.61 9.36
C PHE A 233 -2.20 -4.76 7.90
N MET A 234 -0.92 -4.95 7.64
CA MET A 234 -0.37 -5.18 6.30
C MET A 234 -1.14 -6.27 5.54
N SER A 235 -1.43 -7.38 6.22
CA SER A 235 -2.22 -8.50 5.67
C SER A 235 -3.66 -8.12 5.33
N ASP A 236 -4.29 -7.24 6.11
CA ASP A 236 -5.64 -6.75 5.84
C ASP A 236 -5.67 -5.93 4.56
N TRP A 237 -4.68 -5.05 4.34
CA TRP A 237 -4.62 -4.21 3.15
C TRP A 237 -4.39 -5.03 1.87
N ASP A 238 -3.47 -5.99 1.87
CA ASP A 238 -3.26 -6.86 0.69
C ASP A 238 -4.50 -7.71 0.37
N LYS A 239 -5.13 -8.27 1.41
CA LYS A 239 -6.37 -9.03 1.28
C LYS A 239 -7.49 -8.15 0.73
N LYS A 240 -7.66 -6.94 1.29
CA LYS A 240 -8.72 -6.02 0.88
C LYS A 240 -8.54 -5.51 -0.52
N LEU A 241 -7.31 -5.23 -0.95
CA LEU A 241 -7.01 -4.89 -2.34
C LEU A 241 -7.48 -6.01 -3.26
N SER A 242 -7.10 -7.26 -2.96
CA SER A 242 -7.48 -8.42 -3.77
C SER A 242 -9.00 -8.64 -3.79
N GLU A 243 -9.70 -8.48 -2.67
CA GLU A 243 -11.17 -8.52 -2.61
C GLU A 243 -11.82 -7.39 -3.41
N PHE A 244 -11.24 -6.20 -3.40
CA PHE A 244 -11.73 -5.04 -4.13
C PHE A 244 -11.71 -5.29 -5.63
N LEU A 245 -10.62 -5.88 -6.13
CA LEU A 245 -10.49 -6.25 -7.54
C LEU A 245 -11.55 -7.28 -7.94
N LYS A 246 -11.80 -8.32 -7.12
CA LYS A 246 -12.87 -9.30 -7.38
C LYS A 246 -14.25 -8.68 -7.43
N LEU A 247 -14.55 -7.80 -6.48
CA LEU A 247 -15.88 -7.19 -6.34
C LEU A 247 -16.24 -6.30 -7.54
N ASN A 248 -15.24 -5.74 -8.21
CA ASN A 248 -15.40 -4.97 -9.43
C ASN A 248 -15.42 -5.85 -10.70
N ASP A 249 -15.74 -7.15 -10.57
CA ASP A 249 -15.74 -8.17 -11.62
C ASP A 249 -14.44 -8.19 -12.45
N ARG A 250 -13.30 -7.93 -11.80
CA ARG A 250 -11.99 -7.96 -12.44
C ARG A 250 -11.28 -9.28 -12.18
N ASP A 251 -10.65 -9.80 -13.23
CA ASP A 251 -9.76 -10.95 -13.10
C ASP A 251 -8.56 -10.58 -12.21
N ILE A 252 -8.19 -11.49 -11.32
CA ILE A 252 -6.99 -11.35 -10.52
C ILE A 252 -5.88 -12.15 -11.15
N LEU A 253 -4.70 -11.54 -11.18
CA LEU A 253 -3.46 -12.20 -11.53
C LEU A 253 -3.19 -13.38 -10.58
N LYS A 254 -3.29 -14.61 -11.09
CA LYS A 254 -3.06 -15.86 -10.33
C LYS A 254 -1.64 -16.41 -10.49
N ASP A 255 -0.90 -15.93 -11.49
CA ASP A 255 0.46 -16.34 -11.82
C ASP A 255 1.37 -15.10 -12.00
N MET A 256 2.62 -15.30 -12.42
CA MET A 256 3.58 -14.19 -12.61
C MET A 256 3.44 -13.47 -13.96
N GLY A 257 2.42 -13.80 -14.77
CA GLY A 257 2.33 -13.43 -16.17
C GLY A 257 3.21 -14.30 -17.07
N LYS A 258 3.06 -14.13 -18.40
CA LYS A 258 3.79 -14.92 -19.40
C LYS A 258 5.07 -14.26 -19.89
N VAL A 259 5.23 -12.96 -19.67
CA VAL A 259 6.36 -12.17 -20.18
C VAL A 259 7.13 -11.55 -19.02
N SER A 260 8.47 -11.71 -19.06
CA SER A 260 9.34 -11.09 -18.05
C SER A 260 9.55 -9.59 -18.31
N HIS A 261 9.83 -8.84 -17.25
CA HIS A 261 10.11 -7.40 -17.36
C HIS A 261 11.29 -7.10 -18.29
N ALA A 262 12.39 -7.86 -18.18
CA ALA A 262 13.58 -7.67 -19.00
C ALA A 262 13.31 -7.88 -20.50
N VAL A 263 12.47 -8.87 -20.84
CA VAL A 263 12.07 -9.13 -22.24
C VAL A 263 11.22 -7.98 -22.77
N ALA A 264 10.24 -7.52 -21.99
CA ALA A 264 9.39 -6.41 -22.38
C ALA A 264 10.18 -5.09 -22.56
N GLU A 265 11.12 -4.82 -21.66
CA GLU A 265 12.00 -3.65 -21.74
C GLU A 265 12.90 -3.69 -22.99
N ALA A 266 13.55 -4.83 -23.24
CA ALA A 266 14.40 -5.00 -24.41
C ALA A 266 13.61 -4.77 -25.72
N LEU A 267 12.42 -5.36 -25.83
CA LEU A 267 11.53 -5.19 -26.98
C LEU A 267 11.12 -3.72 -27.16
N ALA A 268 10.70 -3.06 -26.08
CA ALA A 268 10.27 -1.67 -26.14
C ALA A 268 11.38 -0.70 -26.55
N LEU A 269 12.59 -0.94 -26.05
CA LEU A 269 13.77 -0.15 -26.43
C LEU A 269 14.17 -0.39 -27.88
N GLU A 270 14.09 -1.63 -28.38
CA GLU A 270 14.36 -1.94 -29.79
C GLU A 270 13.39 -1.19 -30.72
N GLU A 271 12.09 -1.26 -30.44
CA GLU A 271 11.07 -0.56 -31.21
C GLU A 271 11.24 0.96 -31.14
N TYR A 272 11.65 1.49 -29.98
CA TYR A 272 11.94 2.91 -29.82
C TYR A 272 13.13 3.37 -30.67
N GLU A 273 14.20 2.57 -30.78
CA GLU A 273 15.34 2.92 -31.63
C GLU A 273 14.94 3.05 -33.10
N LYS A 274 14.05 2.17 -33.58
CA LYS A 274 13.48 2.26 -34.94
C LYS A 274 12.65 3.53 -35.11
N TYR A 275 11.77 3.82 -34.15
CA TYR A 275 10.87 4.99 -34.17
C TYR A 275 11.62 6.33 -34.09
N ARG A 276 12.64 6.43 -33.22
CA ARG A 276 13.39 7.66 -32.95
C ARG A 276 14.02 8.26 -34.21
N ILE A 277 14.49 7.43 -35.15
CA ILE A 277 15.07 7.91 -36.42
C ILE A 277 14.07 8.78 -37.19
N GLY A 278 12.79 8.41 -37.21
CA GLY A 278 11.73 9.20 -37.83
C GLY A 278 11.38 10.45 -37.03
N GLN A 279 11.30 10.32 -35.70
CA GLN A 279 11.03 11.43 -34.79
C GLN A 279 12.09 12.54 -34.92
N ASP A 280 13.38 12.17 -34.89
CA ASP A 280 14.49 13.12 -34.92
C ASP A 280 14.58 13.85 -36.27
N LYS A 281 14.26 13.17 -37.39
CA LYS A 281 14.19 13.80 -38.71
C LYS A 281 13.08 14.85 -38.82
N ASN A 282 11.97 14.60 -38.14
CA ASN A 282 10.79 15.47 -38.17
C ASN A 282 10.77 16.49 -37.02
N TYR A 283 11.79 16.48 -36.17
CA TYR A 283 11.89 17.41 -35.04
C TYR A 283 12.14 18.83 -35.54
N ILE A 284 11.27 19.75 -35.12
CA ILE A 284 11.39 21.18 -35.38
C ILE A 284 11.53 21.83 -34.00
N SER A 285 12.66 22.46 -33.75
CA SER A 285 12.87 23.20 -32.49
C SER A 285 12.15 24.55 -32.52
N ASP A 286 11.91 25.13 -31.34
CA ASP A 286 11.36 26.48 -31.19
C ASP A 286 12.19 27.51 -31.97
N PHE A 287 13.52 27.29 -32.05
CA PHE A 287 14.42 28.09 -32.88
C PHE A 287 14.13 27.92 -34.38
N ASP A 288 13.91 26.69 -34.85
CA ASP A 288 13.58 26.42 -36.26
C ASP A 288 12.23 27.03 -36.65
N GLU A 289 11.25 27.01 -35.74
CA GLU A 289 9.97 27.70 -35.94
C GLU A 289 10.15 29.22 -36.03
N GLU A 290 10.94 29.80 -35.13
CA GLU A 290 11.16 31.25 -35.10
C GLU A 290 11.95 31.74 -36.32
N VAL A 291 12.95 30.97 -36.77
CA VAL A 291 13.67 31.23 -38.02
C VAL A 291 12.73 31.14 -39.23
N LYS A 292 11.78 30.21 -39.26
CA LYS A 292 10.77 30.14 -40.33
C LYS A 292 9.85 31.37 -40.33
N LYS A 293 9.40 31.84 -39.18
CA LYS A 293 8.58 33.07 -39.07
C LYS A 293 9.36 34.30 -39.57
N ILE A 294 10.61 34.45 -39.16
CA ILE A 294 11.49 35.55 -39.60
C ILE A 294 11.69 35.50 -41.12
N LYS A 295 11.99 34.33 -41.70
CA LYS A 295 12.15 34.18 -43.17
C LYS A 295 10.86 34.46 -43.95
N THR A 296 9.69 34.22 -43.35
CA THR A 296 8.40 34.52 -43.98
C THR A 296 8.08 36.01 -43.95
N ASN A 297 8.50 36.72 -42.88
CA ASN A 297 8.32 38.17 -42.72
C ASN A 297 9.35 39.03 -43.49
N VAL A 298 10.48 38.44 -43.92
CA VAL A 298 11.54 39.14 -44.68
C VAL A 298 11.31 39.09 -46.21
N LYS A 299 10.25 38.44 -46.69
CA LYS A 299 9.79 38.59 -48.09
C LYS A 299 8.98 39.89 -48.23
N ILE A 300 9.68 41.01 -48.40
CA ILE A 300 9.16 42.27 -48.97
C ILE A 300 9.89 42.49 -50.29
#